data_AF-A0A7J7HJR5-F1
#
_entry.id   AF-A0A7J7HJR5-F1
#
_cell.length_a   1.000
_cell.length_b   1.000
_cell.length_c   1.000
_cell.angle_alpha   90.00
_cell.angle_beta   90.00
_cell.angle_gamma   90.00
#
_symmetry.space_group_name_H-M   'P 1'
#
loop_
_entity.id
_entity.type
_entity.pdbx_description
1 polymer ?
#
loop_
_entity_poly.entity_id
_entity_poly.type
_entity_poly.pdbx_seq_one_letter_code
_entity_poly.pdbx_strand_id
1 'polypeptide(L)'
;MFGSGVDTGHDNSGLSSPLLIPTRFVWRYGGRRVLLSGSFTRWSNHILLSPMEGCPTVFQVICSLTPGYHEYKFFVDGEWRHDEHQPFVSGNYGVVNSVFLAREPDVIPAIYTPETPGRSSMDVDNDPFFHLEAVPRISEADIDISRQRISVFLSTHTAYELLPESGKVIALDVNLPVKQAFHILYEQGIPVAPLWDFCKGQFVGVLSALDFILILREVELGQENLKLKQLGYAWAEGSIARVEPRLTLDLPELQPYSLGEGLE
;
A
#
# COMPACT_ATOMS: atom_id res chain seq x y z
N MET A 1 52.19 -25.44 -16.92
CA MET A 1 51.35 -26.20 -17.88
C MET A 1 50.00 -26.40 -17.21
N PHE A 2 49.03 -25.53 -17.52
CA PHE A 2 47.79 -25.83 -18.30
C PHE A 2 46.86 -26.81 -17.55
N GLY A 3 45.56 -26.59 -17.29
CA GLY A 3 44.56 -25.60 -17.71
C GLY A 3 43.19 -26.30 -17.91
N SER A 4 42.09 -25.60 -17.57
CA SER A 4 40.65 -25.88 -17.88
C SER A 4 39.97 -27.12 -17.25
N GLY A 5 38.67 -27.18 -16.93
CA GLY A 5 37.48 -26.30 -17.06
C GLY A 5 36.32 -26.97 -16.28
N VAL A 6 35.46 -26.25 -15.54
CA VAL A 6 34.05 -25.93 -15.92
C VAL A 6 33.35 -27.06 -16.69
N ASP A 7 32.32 -27.72 -16.13
CA ASP A 7 30.92 -27.26 -16.27
C ASP A 7 29.86 -28.05 -15.48
N THR A 8 28.81 -27.30 -15.09
CA THR A 8 27.37 -27.58 -14.90
C THR A 8 26.79 -28.80 -14.16
N GLY A 9 25.85 -28.48 -13.26
CA GLY A 9 24.77 -29.35 -12.77
C GLY A 9 23.78 -28.57 -11.92
N HIS A 10 22.84 -27.90 -12.58
CA HIS A 10 21.68 -27.22 -12.00
C HIS A 10 20.83 -28.19 -11.16
N ASP A 11 20.38 -27.78 -9.97
CA ASP A 11 19.08 -28.22 -9.45
C ASP A 11 18.31 -27.03 -8.88
N ASN A 12 17.10 -26.92 -9.40
CA ASN A 12 16.20 -25.78 -9.38
C ASN A 12 15.13 -26.06 -8.32
N SER A 13 15.10 -25.29 -7.23
CA SER A 13 13.92 -25.20 -6.37
C SER A 13 13.74 -23.76 -5.90
N GLY A 14 13.25 -22.92 -6.82
CA GLY A 14 12.71 -21.60 -6.49
C GLY A 14 11.39 -21.76 -5.71
N LEU A 15 11.48 -22.18 -4.46
CA LEU A 15 10.43 -21.88 -3.49
C LEU A 15 10.52 -20.39 -3.23
N SER A 16 9.52 -19.63 -3.71
CA SER A 16 9.30 -18.25 -3.30
C SER A 16 9.23 -18.23 -1.78
N SER A 17 10.33 -17.89 -1.12
CA SER A 17 10.36 -17.75 0.32
C SER A 17 9.37 -16.63 0.66
N PRO A 18 8.42 -16.85 1.58
CA PRO A 18 7.58 -15.75 2.02
C PRO A 18 8.51 -14.65 2.55
N LEU A 19 8.33 -13.42 2.06
CA LEU A 19 9.10 -12.27 2.53
C LEU A 19 8.74 -12.05 4.01
N LEU A 20 9.58 -12.53 4.93
CA LEU A 20 9.35 -12.38 6.36
C LEU A 20 9.96 -11.08 6.86
N ILE A 21 9.17 -10.28 7.56
CA ILE A 21 9.53 -9.01 8.19
C ILE A 21 9.97 -9.28 9.64
N PRO A 22 11.24 -9.02 10.01
CA PRO A 22 11.71 -9.15 11.39
C PRO A 22 11.00 -8.14 12.30
N THR A 23 10.13 -8.64 13.17
CA THR A 23 9.30 -7.81 14.05
C THR A 23 9.72 -8.02 15.51
N ARG A 24 9.99 -6.92 16.21
CA ARG A 24 10.40 -6.94 17.63
C ARG A 24 9.18 -6.84 18.55
N PHE A 25 9.04 -7.80 19.44
CA PHE A 25 8.06 -7.81 20.52
C PHE A 25 8.75 -7.52 21.84
N VAL A 26 8.18 -6.61 22.64
CA VAL A 26 8.78 -6.14 23.90
C VAL A 26 7.72 -6.14 25.01
N TRP A 27 8.07 -6.69 26.16
CA TRP A 27 7.29 -6.65 27.40
C TRP A 27 8.06 -5.89 28.48
N ARG A 28 7.50 -4.79 29.00
CA ARG A 28 8.23 -3.85 29.87
C ARG A 28 7.91 -3.94 31.36
N TYR A 29 7.00 -4.84 31.75
CA TYR A 29 6.37 -4.81 33.07
C TYR A 29 6.96 -5.83 34.07
N GLY A 30 8.15 -6.37 33.79
CA GLY A 30 8.77 -7.41 34.61
C GLY A 30 8.05 -8.77 34.55
N GLY A 31 8.61 -9.74 35.27
CA GLY A 31 8.17 -11.13 35.31
C GLY A 31 9.38 -12.07 35.48
N ARG A 32 9.16 -13.32 35.90
CA ARG A 32 10.23 -14.33 35.94
C ARG A 32 10.34 -15.10 34.63
N ARG A 33 9.19 -15.37 34.00
CA ARG A 33 9.12 -16.07 32.72
C ARG A 33 8.09 -15.42 31.82
N VAL A 34 8.55 -14.80 30.74
CA VAL A 34 7.72 -14.09 29.76
C VAL A 34 7.74 -14.86 28.44
N LEU A 35 6.57 -15.30 28.01
CA LEU A 35 6.37 -16.05 26.77
C LEU A 35 5.46 -15.26 25.83
N LEU A 36 5.59 -15.49 24.52
CA LEU A 36 4.78 -14.88 23.46
C LEU A 36 4.07 -15.96 22.67
N SER A 37 2.79 -15.74 22.40
CA SER A 37 2.00 -16.56 21.48
C SER A 37 1.14 -15.67 20.61
N GLY A 38 0.82 -16.10 19.40
CA GLY A 38 0.02 -15.31 18.48
C GLY A 38 -0.42 -16.10 17.25
N SER A 39 -1.01 -15.41 16.28
CA SER A 39 -1.48 -16.02 15.03
C SER A 39 -0.36 -16.75 14.28
N PHE A 40 0.86 -16.21 14.33
CA PHE A 40 2.06 -16.79 13.72
C PHE A 40 2.58 -18.05 14.43
N THR A 41 2.18 -18.29 15.68
CA THR A 41 2.43 -19.56 16.39
C THR A 41 1.19 -20.47 16.42
N ARG A 42 0.14 -20.12 15.67
CA ARG A 42 -1.18 -20.76 15.71
C ARG A 42 -1.74 -20.87 17.13
N TRP A 43 -1.41 -19.93 18.01
CA TRP A 43 -1.80 -19.92 19.42
C TRP A 43 -1.48 -21.18 20.22
N SER A 44 -0.67 -22.09 19.67
CA SER A 44 -0.39 -23.40 20.25
C SER A 44 1.04 -23.48 20.79
N ASN A 45 1.96 -22.76 20.16
CA ASN A 45 3.35 -22.68 20.59
C ASN A 45 3.62 -21.37 21.34
N HIS A 46 4.56 -21.44 22.28
CA HIS A 46 5.02 -20.31 23.09
C HIS A 46 6.50 -20.03 22.82
N ILE A 47 6.82 -18.78 22.52
CA ILE A 47 8.20 -18.31 22.28
C ILE A 47 8.69 -17.62 23.55
N LEU A 48 9.82 -18.05 24.10
CA LEU A 48 10.41 -17.43 25.30
C LEU A 48 11.07 -16.10 24.95
N LEU A 49 10.77 -15.05 25.72
CA LEU A 49 11.43 -13.76 25.59
C LEU A 49 12.70 -13.72 26.44
N SER A 50 13.72 -13.03 25.93
CA SER A 50 14.99 -12.80 26.61
C SER A 50 14.97 -11.43 27.32
N PRO A 51 15.55 -11.31 28.53
CA PRO A 51 15.73 -10.02 29.17
C PRO A 51 16.64 -9.12 28.32
N MET A 52 16.34 -7.83 28.29
CA MET A 52 17.10 -6.83 27.56
C MET A 52 18.40 -6.50 28.31
N GLU A 53 19.48 -6.31 27.57
CA GLU A 53 20.78 -5.96 28.14
C GLU A 53 20.69 -4.63 28.91
N GLY A 54 21.14 -4.63 30.16
CA GLY A 54 21.06 -3.47 31.06
C GLY A 54 19.67 -3.21 31.69
N CYS A 55 18.61 -3.91 31.28
CA CYS A 55 17.25 -3.72 31.80
C CYS A 55 16.57 -5.09 32.07
N PRO A 56 16.83 -5.75 33.22
CA PRO A 56 16.32 -7.10 33.49
C PRO A 56 14.80 -7.20 33.65
N THR A 57 14.11 -6.06 33.79
CA THR A 57 12.65 -5.95 33.87
C THR A 57 11.98 -5.89 32.50
N VAL A 58 12.75 -5.67 31.43
CA VAL A 58 12.27 -5.58 30.06
C VAL A 58 12.67 -6.85 29.32
N PHE A 59 11.70 -7.49 28.68
CA PHE A 59 11.86 -8.73 27.94
C PHE A 59 11.59 -8.47 26.46
N GLN A 60 12.33 -9.11 25.56
CA GLN A 60 12.15 -8.95 24.12
C GLN A 60 12.41 -10.23 23.32
N VAL A 61 11.82 -10.29 22.13
CA VAL A 61 12.11 -11.29 21.10
C VAL A 61 11.90 -10.69 19.72
N ILE A 62 12.60 -11.21 18.71
CA ILE A 62 12.38 -10.86 17.31
C ILE A 62 11.79 -12.09 16.61
N CYS A 63 10.66 -11.91 15.94
CA CYS A 63 10.02 -12.94 15.14
C CYS A 63 9.88 -12.47 13.70
N SER A 64 10.24 -13.32 12.74
CA SER A 64 10.09 -13.01 11.31
C SER A 64 8.67 -13.38 10.88
N LEU A 65 7.87 -12.39 10.52
CA LEU A 65 6.43 -12.53 10.27
C LEU A 65 6.09 -12.15 8.82
N THR A 66 5.06 -12.77 8.25
CA THR A 66 4.56 -12.38 6.93
C THR A 66 3.95 -10.97 6.96
N PRO A 67 3.85 -10.26 5.82
CA PRO A 67 3.08 -9.03 5.76
C PRO A 67 1.61 -9.28 6.06
N GLY A 68 0.94 -8.34 6.73
CA GLY A 68 -0.46 -8.44 7.12
C GLY A 68 -0.70 -8.24 8.61
N TYR A 69 -1.91 -8.60 9.05
CA TYR A 69 -2.34 -8.48 10.45
C TYR A 69 -1.94 -9.70 11.28
N HIS A 70 -1.33 -9.44 12.43
CA HIS A 70 -0.99 -10.47 13.40
C HIS A 70 -1.52 -10.09 14.78
N GLU A 71 -2.16 -11.06 15.43
CA GLU A 71 -2.60 -10.94 16.82
C GLU A 71 -1.66 -11.73 17.72
N TYR A 72 -1.43 -11.23 18.93
CA TYR A 72 -0.51 -11.86 19.86
C TYR A 72 -0.86 -11.53 21.32
N LYS A 73 -0.32 -12.32 22.24
CA LYS A 73 -0.50 -12.16 23.68
C LYS A 73 0.72 -12.65 24.43
N PHE A 74 0.99 -12.04 25.58
CA PHE A 74 2.06 -12.46 26.47
C PHE A 74 1.53 -13.42 27.52
N PHE A 75 2.31 -14.43 27.86
CA PHE A 75 2.06 -15.32 28.98
C PHE A 75 3.16 -15.11 30.02
N VAL A 76 2.81 -14.43 31.11
CA VAL A 76 3.74 -13.92 32.11
C VAL A 76 3.47 -14.61 33.43
N ASP A 77 4.42 -15.41 33.91
CA ASP A 77 4.36 -16.09 35.20
C ASP A 77 3.10 -16.93 35.46
N GLY A 78 2.47 -17.45 34.39
CA GLY A 78 1.25 -18.27 34.47
C GLY A 78 -0.01 -17.56 34.00
N GLU A 79 0.06 -16.25 33.75
CA GLU A 79 -1.11 -15.42 33.43
C GLU A 79 -1.03 -14.84 32.02
N TRP A 80 -2.15 -14.86 31.30
CA TRP A 80 -2.28 -14.24 29.98
C TRP A 80 -2.45 -12.74 30.10
N ARG A 81 -1.49 -11.98 29.57
CA ARG A 81 -1.43 -10.52 29.61
C ARG A 81 -1.27 -9.92 28.22
N HIS A 82 -1.74 -8.69 28.07
CA HIS A 82 -1.50 -7.88 26.89
C HIS A 82 -0.85 -6.57 27.33
N ASP A 83 -0.16 -5.91 26.42
CA ASP A 83 0.41 -4.58 26.64
C ASP A 83 -0.70 -3.54 26.35
N GLU A 84 -1.17 -2.84 27.39
CA GLU A 84 -2.25 -1.84 27.27
C GLU A 84 -1.82 -0.59 26.48
N HIS A 85 -0.53 -0.36 26.28
CA HIS A 85 -0.01 0.76 25.49
C HIS A 85 0.17 0.42 24.01
N GLN A 86 -0.06 -0.83 23.62
CA GLN A 86 -0.02 -1.25 22.23
C GLN A 86 -1.42 -1.45 21.66
N PRO A 87 -1.59 -1.39 20.33
CA PRO A 87 -2.85 -1.75 19.70
C PRO A 87 -3.34 -3.11 20.18
N PHE A 88 -4.63 -3.19 20.52
CA PHE A 88 -5.28 -4.42 20.95
C PHE A 88 -6.68 -4.54 20.36
N VAL A 89 -7.17 -5.78 20.31
CA VAL A 89 -8.51 -6.13 19.88
C VAL A 89 -9.15 -6.94 21.00
N SER A 90 -10.43 -6.69 21.27
CA SER A 90 -11.25 -7.49 22.18
C SER A 90 -12.15 -8.41 21.37
N GLY A 91 -12.03 -9.72 21.57
CA GLY A 91 -12.87 -10.72 20.91
C GLY A 91 -13.31 -11.84 21.83
N ASN A 92 -13.78 -12.95 21.26
CA ASN A 92 -14.30 -14.10 22.00
C ASN A 92 -13.24 -14.79 22.89
N TYR A 93 -11.96 -14.56 22.64
CA TYR A 93 -10.82 -15.11 23.40
C TYR A 93 -10.20 -14.09 24.38
N GLY A 94 -10.93 -13.01 24.67
CA GLY A 94 -10.49 -11.91 25.50
C GLY A 94 -9.69 -10.86 24.72
N VAL A 95 -8.94 -10.03 25.46
CA VAL A 95 -8.11 -8.97 24.88
C VAL A 95 -6.76 -9.54 24.42
N VAL A 96 -6.38 -9.24 23.18
CA VAL A 96 -5.09 -9.60 22.57
C VAL A 96 -4.48 -8.38 21.90
N ASN A 97 -3.15 -8.28 21.88
CA ASN A 97 -2.48 -7.23 21.11
C ASN A 97 -2.58 -7.52 19.61
N SER A 98 -2.49 -6.48 18.78
CA SER A 98 -2.52 -6.55 17.32
C SER A 98 -1.38 -5.73 16.72
N VAL A 99 -0.83 -6.21 15.62
CA VAL A 99 0.19 -5.51 14.83
C VAL A 99 -0.10 -5.69 13.34
N PHE A 100 0.07 -4.63 12.56
CA PHE A 100 0.00 -4.67 11.10
C PHE A 100 1.39 -4.46 10.51
N LEU A 101 1.82 -5.42 9.68
CA LEU A 101 3.11 -5.39 9.01
C LEU A 101 2.89 -5.04 7.54
N ALA A 102 3.21 -3.80 7.18
CA ALA A 102 3.16 -3.37 5.78
C ALA A 102 4.32 -4.02 5.00
N ARG A 103 4.03 -4.48 3.78
CA ARG A 103 5.08 -4.82 2.82
C ARG A 103 5.70 -3.50 2.36
N GLU A 104 6.98 -3.29 2.61
CA GLU A 104 7.73 -2.21 1.95
C GLU A 104 7.72 -2.49 0.43
N PRO A 105 7.36 -1.52 -0.42
CA PRO A 105 7.45 -1.72 -1.86
C PRO A 105 8.93 -1.86 -2.25
N ASP A 106 9.29 -3.04 -2.75
CA ASP A 106 10.59 -3.33 -3.34
C ASP A 106 10.89 -2.27 -4.41
N VAL A 107 11.83 -1.36 -4.15
CA VAL A 107 12.37 -0.45 -5.16
C VAL A 107 13.22 -1.30 -6.10
N ILE A 108 12.64 -1.73 -7.21
CA ILE A 108 13.37 -2.35 -8.31
C ILE A 108 13.97 -1.23 -9.16
N PRO A 109 15.31 -1.08 -9.26
CA PRO A 109 15.89 -0.30 -10.35
C PRO A 109 15.61 -1.08 -11.63
N ALA A 110 14.88 -0.45 -12.56
CA ALA A 110 14.78 -0.92 -13.93
C ALA A 110 16.17 -1.23 -14.49
N ILE A 111 16.30 -2.26 -15.33
CA ILE A 111 16.73 -2.18 -16.74
C ILE A 111 16.68 -3.62 -17.34
N TYR A 112 16.28 -3.67 -18.62
CA TYR A 112 16.35 -4.74 -19.64
C TYR A 112 15.08 -5.56 -19.91
N THR A 113 14.46 -5.14 -21.02
CA THR A 113 13.41 -5.72 -21.86
C THR A 113 13.90 -6.99 -22.64
N PRO A 114 13.20 -7.53 -23.66
CA PRO A 114 12.12 -8.53 -23.56
C PRO A 114 12.27 -9.71 -24.56
N GLU A 115 12.11 -10.99 -24.20
CA GLU A 115 12.00 -12.04 -25.25
C GLU A 115 11.09 -13.21 -24.81
N THR A 116 9.88 -13.30 -25.39
CA THR A 116 9.14 -14.57 -25.63
C THR A 116 9.64 -15.20 -26.95
N PRO A 117 9.41 -16.49 -27.34
CA PRO A 117 8.31 -17.41 -26.93
C PRO A 117 8.71 -18.91 -26.83
N GLY A 118 7.86 -19.76 -26.23
CA GLY A 118 8.09 -21.21 -26.23
C GLY A 118 6.92 -22.05 -25.76
N ARG A 119 5.99 -22.30 -26.69
CA ARG A 119 4.80 -23.13 -26.55
C ARG A 119 5.15 -24.62 -26.63
N SER A 120 4.79 -25.39 -25.59
CA SER A 120 4.32 -26.79 -25.64
C SER A 120 4.04 -27.26 -24.21
N SER A 121 3.07 -28.09 -23.84
CA SER A 121 1.86 -28.66 -24.44
C SER A 121 1.38 -29.66 -23.37
N MET A 122 0.16 -29.49 -22.85
CA MET A 122 -0.75 -30.51 -22.25
C MET A 122 -0.21 -31.29 -21.03
N ASP A 123 -0.95 -31.45 -19.93
CA ASP A 123 -2.24 -32.11 -19.87
C ASP A 123 -3.23 -31.49 -18.89
N VAL A 124 -4.49 -31.70 -19.27
CA VAL A 124 -5.72 -31.29 -18.63
C VAL A 124 -6.01 -32.27 -17.49
N ASP A 125 -6.27 -31.78 -16.28
CA ASP A 125 -7.32 -32.39 -15.48
C ASP A 125 -8.18 -31.31 -14.84
N ASN A 126 -9.47 -31.57 -14.89
CA ASN A 126 -10.58 -30.64 -14.73
C ASN A 126 -11.36 -31.04 -13.49
N ASP A 127 -11.43 -30.15 -12.49
CA ASP A 127 -12.69 -29.89 -11.77
C ASP A 127 -12.61 -28.61 -10.90
N PRO A 128 -13.77 -27.98 -10.62
CA PRO A 128 -13.90 -26.53 -10.64
C PRO A 128 -14.53 -26.03 -9.34
N PHE A 129 -13.74 -25.49 -8.43
CA PHE A 129 -14.32 -24.73 -7.32
C PHE A 129 -13.57 -23.42 -7.15
N PHE A 130 -14.23 -22.38 -7.64
CA PHE A 130 -14.05 -21.00 -7.25
C PHE A 130 -14.01 -20.92 -5.72
N HIS A 131 -12.82 -20.95 -5.13
CA HIS A 131 -12.60 -20.34 -3.82
C HIS A 131 -12.67 -18.83 -4.05
N LEU A 132 -13.89 -18.34 -4.16
CA LEU A 132 -14.21 -16.94 -3.96
C LEU A 132 -13.80 -16.66 -2.50
N GLU A 133 -12.59 -16.15 -2.30
CA GLU A 133 -12.17 -15.61 -1.02
C GLU A 133 -13.26 -14.64 -0.57
N ALA A 134 -13.98 -15.03 0.47
CA ALA A 134 -15.00 -14.20 1.06
C ALA A 134 -14.30 -12.96 1.57
N VAL A 135 -14.49 -11.84 0.88
CA VAL A 135 -14.06 -10.51 1.33
C VAL A 135 -14.48 -10.37 2.80
N PRO A 136 -13.55 -10.19 3.74
CA PRO A 136 -13.88 -10.05 5.15
C PRO A 136 -14.89 -8.92 5.30
N ARG A 137 -16.10 -9.23 5.76
CA ARG A 137 -17.11 -8.20 6.03
C ARG A 137 -16.68 -7.45 7.28
N ILE A 138 -16.07 -6.28 7.07
CA ILE A 138 -15.71 -5.35 8.13
C ILE A 138 -16.99 -5.00 8.89
N SER A 139 -17.03 -5.18 10.21
CA SER A 139 -18.20 -4.84 11.00
C SER A 139 -18.28 -3.33 11.24
N GLU A 140 -19.49 -2.80 11.45
CA GLU A 140 -19.71 -1.39 11.74
C GLU A 140 -18.97 -0.94 13.02
N ALA A 141 -18.91 -1.82 14.03
CA ALA A 141 -18.15 -1.58 15.25
C ALA A 141 -16.63 -1.46 14.98
N ASP A 142 -16.09 -2.25 14.05
CA ASP A 142 -14.67 -2.17 13.68
C ASP A 142 -14.36 -0.86 12.96
N ILE A 143 -15.29 -0.36 12.13
CA ILE A 143 -15.18 0.94 11.46
C ILE A 143 -15.18 2.06 12.50
N ASP A 144 -16.09 2.02 13.47
CA ASP A 144 -16.20 3.03 14.51
C ASP A 144 -14.95 3.07 15.41
N ILE A 145 -14.44 1.91 15.81
CA ILE A 145 -13.19 1.79 16.57
C ILE A 145 -12.02 2.35 15.74
N SER A 146 -11.94 2.01 14.46
CA SER A 146 -10.89 2.49 13.56
C SER A 146 -10.95 4.01 13.42
N ARG A 147 -12.14 4.58 13.22
CA ARG A 147 -12.36 6.03 13.11
C ARG A 147 -11.97 6.74 14.40
N GLN A 148 -12.34 6.19 15.56
CA GLN A 148 -11.97 6.76 16.85
C GLN A 148 -10.45 6.79 17.03
N ARG A 149 -9.76 5.69 16.69
CA ARG A 149 -8.30 5.59 16.80
C ARG A 149 -7.59 6.56 15.86
N ILE A 150 -8.04 6.66 14.61
CA ILE A 150 -7.52 7.63 13.64
C ILE A 150 -7.76 9.06 14.14
N SER A 151 -8.96 9.37 14.64
CA SER A 151 -9.28 10.69 15.17
C SER A 151 -8.41 11.07 16.34
N VAL A 152 -8.19 10.16 17.30
CA VAL A 152 -7.29 10.40 18.42
C VAL A 152 -5.87 10.67 17.90
N PHE A 153 -5.36 9.80 17.03
CA PHE A 153 -4.02 9.95 16.45
C PHE A 153 -3.84 11.30 15.73
N LEU A 154 -4.78 11.69 14.87
CA LEU A 154 -4.71 12.95 14.14
C LEU A 154 -4.88 14.18 15.05
N SER A 155 -5.55 14.03 16.19
CA SER A 155 -5.70 15.12 17.17
C SER A 155 -4.48 15.32 18.05
N THR A 156 -3.63 14.29 18.21
CA THR A 156 -2.44 14.34 19.06
C THR A 156 -1.14 14.61 18.30
N HIS A 157 -1.15 14.53 16.97
CA HIS A 157 0.02 14.77 16.12
C HIS A 157 -0.16 16.03 15.28
N THR A 158 0.94 16.74 15.01
CA THR A 158 0.91 17.89 14.10
C THR A 158 1.17 17.47 12.67
N ALA A 159 0.68 18.23 11.69
CA ALA A 159 0.88 17.91 10.27
C ALA A 159 2.37 17.78 9.89
N TYR A 160 3.27 18.49 10.57
CA TYR A 160 4.71 18.45 10.33
C TYR A 160 5.36 17.11 10.71
N GLU A 161 4.81 16.40 11.69
CA GLU A 161 5.30 15.08 12.10
C GLU A 161 4.86 13.98 11.11
N LEU A 162 3.78 14.23 10.37
CA LEU A 162 3.20 13.27 9.42
C LEU A 162 3.71 13.48 7.99
N LEU A 163 4.19 14.67 7.67
CA LEU A 163 4.73 14.98 6.34
C LEU A 163 6.14 14.38 6.19
N PRO A 164 6.45 13.74 5.05
CA PRO A 164 7.82 13.33 4.75
C PRO A 164 8.73 14.57 4.62
N GLU A 165 10.03 14.41 4.85
CA GLU A 165 11.02 15.50 4.73
C GLU A 165 10.95 16.24 3.39
N SER A 166 10.56 15.52 2.34
CA SER A 166 10.16 16.11 1.06
C SER A 166 9.03 15.31 0.43
N GLY A 167 8.11 16.00 -0.23
CA GLY A 167 6.96 15.38 -0.87
C GLY A 167 6.32 16.32 -1.87
N LYS A 168 5.79 15.76 -2.96
CA LYS A 168 5.02 16.53 -3.94
C LYS A 168 3.58 16.61 -3.47
N VAL A 169 3.07 17.82 -3.25
CA VAL A 169 1.66 18.07 -2.96
C VAL A 169 0.97 18.52 -4.24
N ILE A 170 -0.15 17.90 -4.56
CA ILE A 170 -0.98 18.27 -5.71
C ILE A 170 -2.35 18.68 -5.18
N ALA A 171 -2.79 19.88 -5.55
CA ALA A 171 -4.15 20.35 -5.34
C ALA A 171 -4.75 20.70 -6.71
N LEU A 172 -6.01 20.35 -6.92
CA LEU A 172 -6.71 20.62 -8.17
C LEU A 172 -7.63 21.82 -8.01
N ASP A 173 -7.59 22.76 -8.94
CA ASP A 173 -8.55 23.87 -8.96
C ASP A 173 -9.96 23.33 -9.22
N VAL A 174 -10.97 23.85 -8.52
CA VAL A 174 -12.39 23.46 -8.72
C VAL A 174 -12.89 23.69 -10.15
N ASN A 175 -12.28 24.60 -10.91
CA ASN A 175 -12.63 24.90 -12.29
C ASN A 175 -11.87 24.02 -13.30
N LEU A 176 -10.99 23.13 -12.84
CA LEU A 176 -10.22 22.23 -13.69
C LEU A 176 -11.15 21.21 -14.37
N PRO A 177 -11.16 21.11 -15.71
CA PRO A 177 -11.93 20.10 -16.43
C PRO A 177 -11.63 18.68 -15.94
N VAL A 178 -12.69 17.88 -15.74
CA VAL A 178 -12.61 16.50 -15.21
C VAL A 178 -11.61 15.63 -15.99
N LYS A 179 -11.55 15.76 -17.32
CA LYS A 179 -10.59 15.02 -18.15
C LYS A 179 -9.13 15.38 -17.82
N GLN A 180 -8.85 16.65 -17.54
CA GLN A 180 -7.51 17.10 -17.16
C GLN A 180 -7.18 16.69 -15.74
N ALA A 181 -8.14 16.81 -14.81
CA ALA A 181 -8.01 16.30 -13.45
C ALA A 181 -7.63 14.81 -13.44
N PHE A 182 -8.31 14.00 -14.24
CA PHE A 182 -8.02 12.59 -14.42
C PHE A 182 -6.59 12.34 -14.95
N HIS A 183 -6.18 13.07 -15.99
CA HIS A 183 -4.84 12.94 -16.56
C HIS A 183 -3.75 13.25 -15.53
N ILE A 184 -3.94 14.31 -14.75
CA ILE A 184 -3.01 14.70 -13.68
C ILE A 184 -2.93 13.61 -12.61
N LEU A 185 -4.06 13.10 -12.11
CA LEU A 185 -4.02 12.03 -11.10
C LEU A 185 -3.32 10.77 -11.62
N TYR A 186 -3.59 10.40 -12.87
CA TYR A 186 -2.96 9.25 -13.51
C TYR A 186 -1.45 9.41 -13.67
N GLU A 187 -1.00 10.49 -14.31
CA GLU A 187 0.43 10.73 -14.57
C GLU A 187 1.24 10.88 -13.29
N GLN A 188 0.61 11.38 -12.23
CA GLN A 188 1.26 11.59 -10.95
C GLN A 188 1.14 10.37 -10.03
N GLY A 189 0.38 9.34 -10.42
CA GLY A 189 0.16 8.13 -9.64
C GLY A 189 -0.56 8.40 -8.31
N ILE A 190 -1.40 9.44 -8.24
CA ILE A 190 -2.08 9.85 -7.01
C ILE A 190 -3.56 9.45 -7.08
N PRO A 191 -4.07 8.64 -6.13
CA PRO A 191 -5.45 8.15 -6.16
C PRO A 191 -6.49 9.18 -5.66
N VAL A 192 -6.04 10.23 -4.96
CA VAL A 192 -6.89 11.27 -4.38
C VAL A 192 -6.16 12.61 -4.31
N ALA A 193 -6.83 13.70 -4.68
CA ALA A 193 -6.28 15.05 -4.53
C ALA A 193 -7.30 16.01 -3.90
N PRO A 194 -6.87 16.95 -3.04
CA PRO A 194 -7.72 18.01 -2.54
C PRO A 194 -8.13 18.99 -3.64
N LEU A 195 -9.36 19.49 -3.54
CA LEU A 195 -9.93 20.52 -4.41
C LEU A 195 -9.75 21.90 -3.78
N TRP A 196 -9.07 22.78 -4.50
CA TRP A 196 -8.81 24.17 -4.12
C TRP A 196 -9.76 25.11 -4.86
N ASP A 197 -10.53 25.89 -4.10
CA ASP A 197 -11.36 26.96 -4.66
C ASP A 197 -10.56 28.27 -4.62
N PHE A 198 -10.05 28.70 -5.79
CA PHE A 198 -9.26 29.92 -5.90
C PHE A 198 -10.03 31.16 -5.45
N CYS A 199 -11.32 31.25 -5.76
CA CYS A 199 -12.15 32.40 -5.41
C CYS A 199 -12.37 32.50 -3.90
N LYS A 200 -12.48 31.36 -3.20
CA LYS A 200 -12.66 31.32 -1.75
C LYS A 200 -11.36 31.20 -0.96
N GLY A 201 -10.24 30.91 -1.63
CA GLY A 201 -8.94 30.72 -0.98
C GLY A 201 -8.93 29.56 0.01
N GLN A 202 -9.68 28.48 -0.26
CA GLN A 202 -9.80 27.35 0.66
C GLN A 202 -9.95 26.01 -0.05
N PHE A 203 -9.62 24.94 0.67
CA PHE A 203 -9.94 23.58 0.26
C PHE A 203 -11.43 23.30 0.49
N VAL A 204 -12.15 22.89 -0.56
CA VAL A 204 -13.60 22.67 -0.51
C VAL A 204 -13.98 21.19 -0.56
N GLY A 205 -13.01 20.30 -0.74
CA GLY A 205 -13.26 18.87 -0.78
C GLY A 205 -12.05 18.07 -1.24
N VAL A 206 -12.31 16.80 -1.54
CA VAL A 206 -11.33 15.87 -2.11
C VAL A 206 -11.95 15.21 -3.34
N LEU A 207 -11.13 14.96 -4.35
CA LEU A 207 -11.49 14.22 -5.56
C LEU A 207 -10.69 12.92 -5.59
N SER A 208 -11.38 11.80 -5.59
CA SER A 208 -10.83 10.45 -5.54
C SER A 208 -11.12 9.67 -6.83
N ALA A 209 -10.41 8.56 -7.02
CA ALA A 209 -10.70 7.60 -8.09
C ALA A 209 -12.17 7.13 -8.09
N LEU A 210 -12.80 7.00 -6.91
CA LEU A 210 -14.22 6.65 -6.79
C LEU A 210 -15.12 7.72 -7.40
N ASP A 211 -14.80 8.99 -7.18
CA ASP A 211 -15.58 10.10 -7.74
C ASP A 211 -15.53 10.09 -9.26
N PHE A 212 -14.38 9.74 -9.86
CA PHE A 212 -14.29 9.53 -11.32
C PHE A 212 -15.16 8.37 -11.80
N ILE A 213 -15.16 7.24 -11.08
CA ILE A 213 -16.02 6.09 -11.41
C ILE A 213 -17.49 6.52 -11.38
N LEU A 214 -17.89 7.27 -10.35
CA LEU A 214 -19.26 7.78 -10.21
C LEU A 214 -19.62 8.78 -11.30
N ILE A 215 -18.73 9.73 -11.62
CA ILE A 215 -18.93 10.70 -12.70
C ILE A 215 -19.03 9.99 -14.06
N LEU A 216 -18.15 9.03 -14.34
CA LEU A 216 -18.19 8.26 -15.59
C LEU A 216 -19.48 7.44 -15.70
N ARG A 217 -19.92 6.80 -14.62
CA ARG A 217 -21.17 6.04 -14.57
C ARG A 217 -22.40 6.92 -14.79
N GLU A 218 -22.42 8.11 -14.22
CA GLU A 218 -23.50 9.09 -14.41
C GLU A 218 -23.52 9.62 -15.85
N VAL A 219 -22.35 9.89 -16.43
CA VAL A 219 -22.22 10.31 -17.84
C VAL A 219 -22.59 9.18 -18.81
N GLU A 220 -22.31 7.92 -18.46
CA GLU A 220 -22.70 6.72 -19.23
C GLU A 220 -24.21 6.51 -19.32
N LEU A 221 -24.96 6.93 -18.29
CA LEU A 221 -26.43 6.90 -18.31
C LEU A 221 -27.02 8.07 -19.11
N GLY A 222 -26.24 9.15 -19.31
CA GLY A 222 -26.68 10.39 -19.94
C GLY A 222 -26.39 10.52 -21.44
N GLN A 223 -25.27 10.01 -21.97
CA GLN A 223 -24.92 10.12 -23.40
C GLN A 223 -23.99 9.00 -23.93
N GLU A 224 -24.19 8.62 -25.19
CA GLU A 224 -23.35 7.67 -25.95
C GLU A 224 -21.96 8.23 -26.30
N ASN A 225 -21.08 8.46 -25.32
CA ASN A 225 -19.72 8.93 -25.58
C ASN A 225 -18.70 7.79 -25.56
N LEU A 226 -18.48 7.15 -26.72
CA LEU A 226 -17.58 6.01 -26.95
C LEU A 226 -16.12 6.23 -26.47
N LYS A 227 -15.65 7.49 -26.41
CA LYS A 227 -14.28 7.82 -25.94
C LYS A 227 -14.10 7.75 -24.42
N LEU A 228 -15.16 8.03 -23.65
CA LEU A 228 -15.11 7.93 -22.18
C LEU A 228 -15.24 6.47 -21.71
N LYS A 229 -15.98 5.65 -22.47
CA LYS A 229 -16.06 4.19 -22.26
C LYS A 229 -14.67 3.54 -22.26
N GLN A 230 -13.82 3.87 -23.24
CA GLN A 230 -12.46 3.32 -23.31
C GLN A 230 -11.60 3.70 -22.09
N LEU A 231 -11.76 4.90 -21.54
CA LEU A 231 -11.04 5.35 -20.35
C LEU A 231 -11.52 4.64 -19.08
N GLY A 232 -12.82 4.40 -18.94
CA GLY A 232 -13.40 3.65 -17.82
C GLY A 232 -12.95 2.19 -17.79
N TYR A 233 -12.97 1.50 -18.93
CA TYR A 233 -12.48 0.11 -19.03
C TYR A 233 -10.97 0.00 -18.79
N ALA A 234 -10.16 0.92 -19.32
CA ALA A 234 -8.71 0.91 -19.12
C ALA A 234 -8.30 1.08 -17.64
N TRP A 235 -9.10 1.81 -16.86
CA TRP A 235 -8.89 1.95 -15.41
C TRP A 235 -9.37 0.74 -14.62
N ALA A 236 -10.51 0.14 -14.98
CA ALA A 236 -11.03 -1.05 -14.32
C ALA A 236 -10.11 -2.28 -14.50
N GLU A 237 -9.37 -2.36 -15.60
CA GLU A 237 -8.45 -3.47 -15.91
C GLU A 237 -6.98 -3.17 -15.58
N GLY A 238 -6.68 -2.03 -14.93
CA GLY A 238 -5.31 -1.65 -14.56
C GLY A 238 -4.33 -1.56 -15.74
N SER A 239 -4.85 -1.45 -16.96
CA SER A 239 -4.08 -1.59 -18.20
C SER A 239 -4.28 -0.35 -19.07
N ILE A 240 -3.36 0.61 -18.96
CA ILE A 240 -3.15 1.63 -20.01
C ILE A 240 -1.82 1.34 -20.71
N ALA A 241 -1.72 0.16 -21.31
CA ALA A 241 -0.81 -0.04 -22.42
C ALA A 241 -1.66 -0.16 -23.67
N ARG A 242 -1.47 0.79 -24.61
CA ARG A 242 -2.12 0.91 -25.95
C ARG A 242 -3.39 1.76 -26.02
N VAL A 243 -3.23 3.06 -25.82
CA VAL A 243 -3.78 4.03 -26.78
C VAL A 243 -2.67 5.03 -27.10
N GLU A 244 -1.96 4.83 -28.22
CA GLU A 244 -1.12 5.88 -28.78
C GLU A 244 -2.04 6.99 -29.33
N PRO A 245 -1.88 8.27 -28.94
CA PRO A 245 -2.35 9.37 -29.74
C PRO A 245 -1.22 9.77 -30.70
N ARG A 246 -1.23 9.19 -31.89
CA ARG A 246 -0.54 9.76 -33.04
C ARG A 246 -1.29 11.04 -33.44
N LEU A 247 -0.92 12.18 -32.84
CA LEU A 247 -1.26 13.50 -33.36
C LEU A 247 0.00 14.36 -33.28
N THR A 248 0.72 14.38 -34.40
CA THR A 248 1.58 15.49 -34.80
C THR A 248 0.72 16.76 -34.78
N LEU A 249 1.05 17.69 -33.88
CA LEU A 249 0.64 19.07 -34.00
C LEU A 249 1.91 19.90 -34.01
N ASP A 250 2.26 20.37 -35.20
CA ASP A 250 3.23 21.42 -35.43
C ASP A 250 2.86 22.62 -34.55
N LEU A 251 3.72 22.96 -33.59
CA LEU A 251 3.73 24.26 -32.94
C LEU A 251 4.55 25.22 -33.82
N PRO A 252 3.99 26.35 -34.28
CA PRO A 252 4.82 27.39 -34.86
C PRO A 252 5.71 28.00 -33.78
N GLU A 253 7.00 28.07 -34.10
CA GLU A 253 8.06 28.81 -33.40
C GLU A 253 7.56 30.21 -32.99
N LEU A 254 7.38 30.44 -31.69
CA LEU A 254 7.32 31.79 -31.14
C LEU A 254 8.73 32.34 -31.10
N GLN A 255 9.05 33.22 -32.04
CA GLN A 255 10.29 33.98 -32.03
C GLN A 255 10.37 34.90 -30.79
N PRO A 256 11.57 35.11 -30.22
CA PRO A 256 11.75 35.97 -29.06
C PRO A 256 11.49 37.43 -29.40
N TYR A 257 10.65 38.10 -28.60
CA TYR A 257 10.49 39.55 -28.63
C TYR A 257 11.84 40.22 -28.39
N SER A 258 12.31 40.95 -29.41
CA SER A 258 13.47 41.83 -29.32
C SER A 258 13.10 43.05 -28.45
N LEU A 259 13.84 43.24 -27.35
CA LEU A 259 13.81 44.47 -26.56
C LEU A 259 14.55 45.54 -27.38
N GLY A 260 13.81 46.46 -27.99
CA GLY A 260 14.38 47.62 -28.68
C GLY A 260 14.80 48.69 -27.69
N GLU A 261 16.07 49.07 -27.73
CA GLU A 261 16.61 50.29 -27.12
C GLU A 261 16.33 51.54 -27.99
N GLY A 262 16.09 52.67 -27.32
CA GLY A 262 16.27 54.06 -27.83
C GLY A 262 15.03 54.71 -28.46
N LEU A 263 14.69 55.99 -28.26
CA LEU A 263 15.33 57.18 -27.66
C LEU A 263 14.22 58.23 -27.39
N GLU A 264 14.25 58.93 -26.25
CA GLU A 264 14.36 60.40 -26.08
C GLU A 264 14.42 60.76 -24.59
#